data_AF-K1RV84-F1
#
_entry.id   AF-K1RV84-F1
#
_cell.length_a   1.000
_cell.length_b   1.000
_cell.length_c   1.000
_cell.angle_alpha   90.00
_cell.angle_beta   90.00
_cell.angle_gamma   90.00
#
_symmetry.space_group_name_H-M   'P 1'
#
loop_
_entity.id
_entity.type
_entity.pdbx_description
1 polymer ?
#
loop_
_entity_poly.entity_id
_entity_poly.type
_entity_poly.pdbx_seq_one_letter_code
_entity_poly.pdbx_strand_id
1 'polypeptide(L)'
;MKMYLKIEDNTIKDVKFKTFGCGAAIATSSIATEMIKGKPLSEALKLTNKAVVEALDGLPPAKLHCSVLAEQAIKAAIADYYTRQGIDPTPFVGEIKDDHCDSCCDLGRLRGQITGNGRVLGVGGK
;
A
#
# COMPACT_ATOMS: atom_id res chain seq x y z
N MET A 1 -6.14 -6.17 -3.88
CA MET A 1 -5.05 -7.05 -3.37
C MET A 1 -4.72 -6.61 -1.95
N LYS A 2 -4.44 -7.53 -1.03
CA LYS A 2 -4.00 -7.18 0.33
C LYS A 2 -2.56 -7.63 0.55
N MET A 3 -1.72 -6.74 1.08
CA MET A 3 -0.35 -7.05 1.49
C MET A 3 -0.21 -6.85 2.99
N TYR A 4 0.57 -7.72 3.61
CA TYR A 4 0.84 -7.77 5.03
C TYR A 4 2.34 -7.66 5.20
N LEU A 5 2.80 -6.64 5.92
CA LEU A 5 4.21 -6.41 6.19
C LEU A 5 4.45 -6.56 7.69
N LYS A 6 5.53 -7.28 8.04
CA LYS A 6 6.09 -7.29 9.38
C LYS A 6 7.28 -6.35 9.39
N ILE A 7 7.18 -5.28 10.18
CA ILE A 7 8.19 -4.22 10.24
C ILE A 7 8.80 -4.22 11.64
N GLU A 8 10.13 -4.24 11.69
CA GLU A 8 10.94 -4.13 12.91
C GLU A 8 12.08 -3.16 12.61
N ASP A 9 12.31 -2.16 13.47
CA ASP A 9 13.38 -1.16 13.31
C ASP A 9 13.39 -0.49 11.91
N ASN A 10 12.23 -0.07 11.42
CA ASN A 10 12.04 0.49 10.07
C ASN A 10 12.46 -0.43 8.90
N THR A 11 12.67 -1.71 9.17
CA THR A 11 13.06 -2.74 8.20
C THR A 11 11.94 -3.75 8.02
N ILE A 12 11.66 -4.11 6.79
CA ILE A 12 10.64 -5.10 6.45
C ILE A 12 11.22 -6.49 6.68
N LYS A 13 10.84 -7.16 7.78
CA LYS A 13 11.34 -8.50 8.12
C LYS A 13 10.66 -9.60 7.33
N ASP A 14 9.34 -9.48 7.14
CA ASP A 14 8.57 -10.46 6.40
C ASP A 14 7.43 -9.79 5.64
N VAL A 15 7.06 -10.41 4.51
CA VAL A 15 6.00 -9.90 3.62
C VAL A 15 5.16 -11.06 3.14
N LYS A 16 3.84 -10.91 3.29
CA LYS A 16 2.85 -11.85 2.78
C LYS A 16 1.81 -11.11 1.97
N PHE A 17 1.27 -11.76 0.95
CA PHE A 17 0.21 -11.18 0.14
C PHE A 17 -0.95 -12.14 -0.02
N LYS A 18 -2.15 -11.58 -0.15
CA LYS A 18 -3.35 -12.29 -0.57
C LYS A 18 -3.93 -11.57 -1.77
N THR A 19 -3.93 -12.26 -2.90
CA THR A 19 -4.43 -11.73 -4.16
C THR A 19 -5.39 -12.72 -4.81
N PHE A 20 -6.40 -12.19 -5.49
CA PHE A 20 -7.29 -12.95 -6.35
C PHE A 20 -7.11 -12.39 -7.76
N GLY A 21 -6.67 -13.23 -8.69
CA GLY A 21 -6.37 -12.77 -10.04
C GLY A 21 -5.75 -13.85 -10.91
N CYS A 22 -5.40 -13.45 -12.13
CA CYS A 22 -4.71 -14.32 -13.08
C CYS A 22 -3.26 -14.58 -12.65
N GLY A 23 -2.63 -15.61 -13.22
CA GLY A 23 -1.25 -16.00 -12.88
C GLY A 23 -0.23 -14.84 -12.99
N ALA A 24 -0.45 -13.91 -13.92
CA ALA A 24 0.36 -12.69 -14.02
C ALA A 24 0.32 -11.88 -12.72
N ALA A 25 -0.87 -11.60 -12.17
CA ALA A 25 -1.01 -10.82 -10.94
C ALA A 25 -0.36 -11.52 -9.73
N ILE A 26 -0.41 -12.85 -9.68
CA ILE A 26 0.28 -13.65 -8.65
C ILE A 26 1.80 -13.51 -8.81
N ALA A 27 2.32 -13.66 -10.02
CA ALA A 27 3.75 -13.52 -10.32
C ALA A 27 4.27 -12.11 -9.98
N THR A 28 3.53 -11.06 -10.37
CA THR A 28 3.90 -9.68 -10.07
C THR A 28 3.90 -9.39 -8.58
N SER A 29 2.93 -9.93 -7.85
CA SER A 29 2.88 -9.80 -6.39
C SER A 29 4.05 -10.51 -5.73
N SER A 30 4.34 -11.74 -6.15
CA SER A 30 5.43 -12.56 -5.61
C SER A 30 6.77 -11.85 -5.76
N ILE A 31 7.11 -11.41 -6.97
CA ILE A 31 8.36 -10.70 -7.23
C ILE A 31 8.41 -9.39 -6.45
N ALA A 32 7.33 -8.60 -6.45
CA ALA A 32 7.29 -7.35 -5.69
C ALA A 32 7.56 -7.58 -4.19
N THR A 33 7.03 -8.66 -3.60
CA THR A 33 7.30 -8.99 -2.18
C THR A 33 8.74 -9.41 -1.92
N GLU A 34 9.36 -10.17 -2.83
CA GLU A 34 10.78 -10.55 -2.71
C GLU A 34 11.69 -9.32 -2.86
N MET A 35 11.33 -8.38 -3.72
CA MET A 35 12.11 -7.16 -3.94
C MET A 35 12.17 -6.21 -2.75
N ILE A 36 11.19 -6.25 -1.85
CA ILE A 36 11.10 -5.37 -0.67
C ILE A 36 11.44 -6.06 0.65
N LYS A 37 11.47 -7.41 0.68
CA LYS A 37 11.78 -8.17 1.88
C LYS A 37 13.24 -7.92 2.31
N GLY A 38 13.45 -7.68 3.61
CA GLY A 38 14.76 -7.39 4.19
C GLY A 38 15.24 -5.94 4.01
N LYS A 39 14.46 -5.09 3.33
CA LYS A 39 14.83 -3.71 3.02
C LYS A 39 14.19 -2.70 3.96
N PRO A 40 14.77 -1.49 4.09
CA PRO A 40 14.15 -0.41 4.84
C PRO A 40 12.91 0.13 4.11
N LEU A 41 11.97 0.69 4.87
CA LEU A 41 10.74 1.29 4.32
C LEU A 41 11.00 2.34 3.23
N SER A 42 12.06 3.13 3.39
CA SER A 42 12.47 4.15 2.42
C SER A 42 12.87 3.59 1.07
N GLU A 43 13.35 2.35 1.01
CA GLU A 43 13.68 1.67 -0.24
C GLU A 43 12.45 1.01 -0.85
N ALA A 44 11.57 0.43 -0.02
CA ALA A 44 10.31 -0.13 -0.48
C ALA A 44 9.40 0.92 -1.14
N LEU A 45 9.41 2.17 -0.66
CA LEU A 45 8.70 3.29 -1.29
C LEU A 45 9.23 3.68 -2.67
N LYS A 46 10.50 3.38 -2.97
CA LYS A 46 11.12 3.63 -4.28
C LYS A 46 10.82 2.54 -5.29
N LEU A 47 10.17 1.45 -4.89
CA LEU A 47 9.77 0.41 -5.81
C LEU A 47 8.79 1.00 -6.85
N THR A 48 9.08 0.75 -8.12
CA THR A 48 8.24 1.19 -9.24
C THR A 48 7.73 0.00 -10.02
N ASN A 49 6.58 0.15 -10.69
CA ASN A 49 6.05 -0.86 -11.59
C ASN A 49 7.06 -1.29 -12.67
N LYS A 50 7.92 -0.38 -13.14
CA LYS A 50 8.96 -0.68 -14.12
C LYS A 50 9.96 -1.69 -13.58
N ALA A 51 10.47 -1.45 -12.36
CA ALA A 51 11.41 -2.36 -11.72
C ALA A 51 10.80 -3.76 -11.52
N VAL A 52 9.51 -3.85 -11.21
CA VAL A 52 8.80 -5.14 -11.07
C VAL A 52 8.61 -5.83 -12.43
N VAL A 53 8.34 -5.06 -13.49
CA VAL A 53 8.23 -5.59 -14.86
C VAL A 53 9.58 -6.10 -15.35
N GLU A 54 10.66 -5.37 -15.10
CA GLU A 54 12.03 -5.75 -15.46
C GLU A 54 12.47 -7.02 -14.70
N ALA A 55 12.13 -7.12 -13.41
CA ALA A 55 12.41 -8.32 -12.62
C ALA A 55 11.66 -9.58 -13.09
N LEU A 56 10.60 -9.41 -13.90
CA LEU A 56 9.84 -10.49 -14.52
C LEU A 56 10.26 -10.78 -15.97
N ASP A 57 11.38 -10.20 -16.44
CA ASP A 57 11.85 -10.29 -17.83
C ASP A 57 10.85 -9.70 -18.85
N GLY A 58 10.04 -8.74 -18.37
CA GLY A 58 9.01 -8.07 -19.15
C GLY A 58 7.60 -8.61 -18.93
N LEU A 59 6.62 -7.78 -19.28
CA LEU A 59 5.21 -8.17 -19.32
C LEU A 59 4.57 -7.68 -20.61
N PRO A 60 3.64 -8.44 -21.19
CA PRO A 60 2.87 -7.97 -22.33
C PRO A 60 2.04 -6.74 -21.94
N PRO A 61 1.79 -5.80 -22.87
CA PRO A 61 1.16 -4.51 -22.57
C PRO A 61 -0.20 -4.63 -21.89
N ALA A 62 -0.98 -5.66 -22.22
CA ALA A 62 -2.28 -5.93 -21.61
C ALA A 62 -2.21 -6.26 -20.09
N LYS A 63 -1.06 -6.70 -19.57
CA LYS A 63 -0.87 -7.14 -18.18
C LYS A 63 -0.06 -6.16 -17.33
N LEU A 64 0.38 -5.03 -17.88
CA LEU A 64 1.13 -4.01 -17.14
C LEU A 64 0.35 -3.43 -15.96
N HIS A 65 -0.99 -3.46 -16.00
CA HIS A 65 -1.80 -3.05 -14.85
C HIS A 65 -1.53 -3.91 -13.59
N CYS A 66 -1.07 -5.16 -13.75
CA CYS A 66 -0.74 -6.05 -12.63
C CYS A 66 0.48 -5.55 -11.83
N SER A 67 1.44 -4.90 -12.48
CA SER A 67 2.61 -4.33 -11.79
C SER A 67 2.27 -3.03 -11.07
N VAL A 68 1.39 -2.21 -11.64
CA VAL A 68 0.85 -1.02 -10.97
C VAL A 68 0.07 -1.42 -9.72
N LEU A 69 -0.74 -2.48 -9.79
CA LEU A 69 -1.48 -2.99 -8.62
C LEU A 69 -0.56 -3.46 -7.50
N ALA A 70 0.55 -4.13 -7.82
CA ALA A 70 1.53 -4.57 -6.82
C ALA A 70 2.24 -3.36 -6.17
N GLU A 71 2.65 -2.38 -6.96
CA GLU A 71 3.26 -1.13 -6.48
C GLU A 71 2.33 -0.38 -5.52
N GLN A 72 1.06 -0.19 -5.91
CA GLN A 72 0.05 0.48 -5.10
C GLN A 72 -0.25 -0.27 -3.81
N ALA A 73 -0.30 -1.60 -3.84
CA ALA A 73 -0.56 -2.41 -2.65
C ALA A 73 0.56 -2.30 -1.60
N ILE A 74 1.83 -2.24 -2.02
CA ILE A 74 2.97 -2.02 -1.12
C ILE A 74 2.87 -0.63 -0.48
N LYS A 75 2.66 0.39 -1.32
CA LYS A 75 2.48 1.77 -0.91
C LYS A 75 1.35 1.92 0.11
N ALA A 76 0.18 1.34 -0.17
CA ALA A 76 -0.96 1.36 0.74
C ALA A 76 -0.66 0.67 2.09
N ALA A 77 0.05 -0.45 2.08
CA ALA A 77 0.37 -1.16 3.30
C ALA A 77 1.44 -0.43 4.15
N ILE A 78 2.37 0.29 3.51
CA ILE A 78 3.32 1.17 4.21
C ILE A 78 2.59 2.40 4.76
N ALA A 79 1.64 2.98 4.02
CA ALA A 79 0.82 4.08 4.51
C ALA A 79 0.00 3.68 5.75
N ASP A 80 -0.65 2.50 5.73
CA ASP A 80 -1.36 1.95 6.89
C ASP A 80 -0.42 1.79 8.10
N TYR A 81 0.82 1.35 7.90
CA TYR A 81 1.82 1.30 8.97
C TYR A 81 2.08 2.69 9.58
N TYR A 82 2.33 3.72 8.75
CA TYR A 82 2.56 5.08 9.24
C TYR A 82 1.34 5.65 9.97
N THR A 83 0.14 5.45 9.43
CA THR A 83 -1.12 5.87 10.06
C THR A 83 -1.29 5.24 11.45
N ARG A 84 -0.94 3.96 11.62
CA ARG A 84 -0.99 3.27 12.94
C ARG A 84 0.06 3.80 13.92
N GLN A 85 1.16 4.35 13.44
CA GLN A 85 2.18 5.02 14.26
C GLN A 85 1.82 6.49 14.54
N GLY A 86 0.71 7.02 14.01
CA GLY A 86 0.31 8.41 14.15
C GLY A 86 1.12 9.38 13.28
N ILE A 87 1.74 8.88 12.21
CA ILE A 87 2.51 9.68 11.24
C ILE A 87 1.65 9.84 9.99
N ASP A 88 1.48 11.08 9.51
CA ASP A 88 0.78 11.36 8.27
C ASP A 88 1.50 10.72 7.06
N PRO A 89 0.87 9.79 6.32
CA PRO A 89 1.50 9.08 5.20
C PRO A 89 1.46 9.85 3.87
N THR A 90 0.61 10.88 3.76
CA THR A 90 0.40 11.74 2.59
C THR A 90 1.69 12.25 1.93
N PRO A 91 2.70 12.75 2.67
CA PRO A 91 3.95 13.22 2.08
C PRO A 91 4.83 12.10 1.49
N PHE A 92 4.63 10.84 1.88
CA PHE A 92 5.48 9.72 1.48
C PHE A 92 4.86 8.85 0.39
N VAL A 93 3.53 8.73 0.38
CA VAL A 93 2.82 7.76 -0.47
C VAL A 93 1.87 8.42 -1.48
N GLY A 94 1.51 9.70 -1.28
CA GLY A 94 0.53 10.40 -2.10
C GLY A 94 -0.92 10.07 -1.74
N GLU A 95 -1.90 10.62 -2.48
CA GLU A 95 -3.32 10.33 -2.28
C GLU A 95 -3.64 8.86 -2.63
N ILE A 96 -3.87 8.05 -1.61
CA ILE A 96 -4.41 6.69 -1.79
C ILE A 96 -5.92 6.84 -1.86
N LYS A 97 -6.51 6.52 -3.02
CA LYS A 97 -7.97 6.38 -3.13
C LYS A 97 -8.37 5.04 -2.53
N ASP A 98 -8.81 5.08 -1.28
CA ASP A 98 -9.42 3.92 -0.62
C ASP A 98 -10.76 3.60 -1.28
N ASP A 99 -10.78 2.62 -2.19
CA ASP A 99 -12.00 1.87 -2.51
C ASP A 99 -12.35 1.04 -1.26
N HIS A 100 -13.11 1.68 -0.39
CA HIS A 100 -13.57 1.26 0.93
C HIS A 100 -13.91 -0.25 0.99
N CYS A 101 -13.15 -1.01 1.77
CA CYS A 101 -13.53 -2.35 2.21
C CYS A 101 -14.16 -2.24 3.60
N ASP A 102 -15.43 -1.83 3.62
CA ASP A 102 -16.25 -1.53 4.81
C ASP A 102 -16.72 -2.80 5.55
N SER A 103 -15.80 -3.73 5.84
CA SER A 103 -16.19 -5.01 6.49
C SER A 103 -15.21 -5.54 7.54
N CYS A 104 -14.12 -4.82 7.85
CA CYS A 104 -13.17 -5.28 8.88
C CYS A 104 -12.71 -4.19 9.87
N CYS A 105 -13.34 -3.02 9.93
CA CYS A 105 -12.91 -1.94 10.83
C CYS A 105 -14.02 -1.51 11.81
N ASP A 106 -14.53 -2.45 12.61
CA ASP A 106 -15.49 -2.16 13.69
C ASP A 106 -14.81 -2.05 15.08
N LEU A 107 -13.52 -1.75 15.13
CA LEU A 107 -12.75 -1.69 16.39
C LEU A 107 -11.91 -0.43 16.59
N GLY A 108 -12.24 0.69 15.92
CA GLY A 108 -11.47 1.92 16.14
C GLY A 108 -12.02 3.22 15.57
N ARG A 109 -13.32 3.31 15.27
CA ARG A 109 -13.94 4.53 14.69
C ARG A 109 -14.12 5.63 15.75
N LEU A 110 -13.03 6.05 16.39
CA LEU A 110 -12.96 7.22 17.26
C LEU A 110 -11.51 7.72 17.23
N ARG A 111 -11.16 8.49 16.19
CA ARG A 111 -10.05 9.47 16.07
C ARG A 111 -9.71 9.61 14.59
N GLY A 112 -9.80 10.75 13.95
CA GLY A 112 -10.05 12.10 14.39
C GLY A 112 -9.73 12.96 13.17
N GLN A 113 -10.68 13.79 12.76
CA GLN A 113 -10.49 14.79 11.74
C GLN A 113 -9.36 15.74 12.19
N ILE A 114 -8.24 15.76 11.47
CA ILE A 114 -7.29 16.87 11.52
C ILE A 114 -6.86 17.22 10.09
N THR A 115 -7.48 18.24 9.50
CA THR A 115 -6.88 18.97 8.39
C THR A 115 -6.35 20.30 8.93
N GLY A 116 -5.11 20.63 8.52
CA GLY A 116 -4.25 21.67 9.06
C GLY A 116 -4.67 23.12 8.79
N ASN A 117 -5.95 23.45 8.96
CA ASN A 117 -6.39 24.84 9.10
C ASN A 117 -7.73 24.84 9.83
N GLY A 118 -7.72 25.23 11.12
CA GLY A 118 -8.81 25.03 12.08
C GLY A 118 -10.16 25.65 11.71
N ARG A 119 -10.88 25.05 10.76
CA ARG A 119 -12.30 25.27 10.50
C ARG A 119 -13.00 23.92 10.33
N VAL A 120 -13.89 23.63 11.28
CA VAL A 120 -14.87 22.55 11.19
C VAL A 120 -15.94 22.98 10.18
N LEU A 121 -15.96 22.38 8.99
CA LEU A 121 -17.12 22.47 8.11
C LEU A 121 -18.07 21.32 8.48
N GLY A 122 -19.03 21.64 9.35
CA GLY A 122 -20.20 20.80 9.56
C GLY A 122 -21.03 20.79 8.29
N VAL A 123 -21.03 19.66 7.58
CA VAL A 123 -22.07 19.36 6.60
C VAL A 123 -23.21 18.69 7.36
N GLY A 124 -24.24 19.48 7.60
CA GLY A 124 -25.50 18.99 8.14
C GLY A 124 -26.12 17.94 7.22
N GLY A 125 -26.54 16.83 7.81
CA GLY A 125 -27.57 15.97 7.27
C GLY A 125 -28.87 16.29 7.99
N LYS A 126 -29.90 16.67 7.23
CA LYS A 126 -31.29 16.54 7.67
C LYS A 126 -31.67 15.08 7.81
#